data_AF-A0A813SBB5-F1
#
_entry.id   AF-A0A813SBB5-F1
#
_cell.length_a   1.000
_cell.length_b   1.000
_cell.length_c   1.000
_cell.angle_alpha   90.00
_cell.angle_beta   90.00
_cell.angle_gamma   90.00
#
_symmetry.space_group_name_H-M   'P 1'
#
loop_
_entity.id
_entity.type
_entity.pdbx_description
1 polymer ?
#
loop_
_entity_poly.entity_id
_entity_poly.type
_entity_poly.pdbx_seq_one_letter_code
_entity_poly.pdbx_strand_id
1 'polypeptide(L)'
;MNNKLSLFFENAFSAFKSTQRYLAAPAKPGGAFSGGKLGGGVSKKGGAQQVRKIEIPIETDAKKLANFVCGLNIVKKDGVEVPIKPDSEYPEWLWSLNVDKGPSLEEMQKDTLQYWARKRRLALRHKNKLMKNEFPQPFIPNKIKNLRLA
;
A
#
# COMPACT_ATOMS: atom_id res chain seq x y z
N MET A 1 32.36 -22.29 3.33
CA MET A 1 31.01 -22.59 3.88
C MET A 1 30.58 -21.34 4.65
N ASN A 2 29.60 -20.51 4.27
CA ASN A 2 28.25 -20.79 3.78
C ASN A 2 27.76 -19.67 2.82
N ASN A 3 27.87 -19.89 1.51
CA ASN A 3 27.30 -19.01 0.47
C ASN A 3 25.78 -19.17 0.31
N LYS A 4 25.10 -19.83 1.27
CA LYS A 4 23.64 -20.07 1.21
C LYS A 4 22.83 -18.90 1.79
N LEU A 5 23.39 -18.11 2.70
CA LEU A 5 22.70 -16.95 3.29
C LEU A 5 22.67 -15.73 2.35
N SER A 6 23.71 -15.53 1.53
CA SER A 6 23.74 -14.46 0.52
C SER A 6 22.77 -14.72 -0.63
N LEU A 7 22.67 -15.97 -1.09
CA LEU A 7 21.74 -16.38 -2.14
C LEU A 7 20.27 -16.23 -1.71
N PHE A 8 19.95 -16.42 -0.42
CA PHE A 8 18.60 -16.16 0.10
C PHE A 8 18.25 -14.67 0.11
N PHE A 9 19.20 -13.80 0.47
CA PHE A 9 18.99 -12.35 0.47
C PHE A 9 18.90 -11.75 -0.94
N GLU A 10 19.69 -12.22 -1.90
CA GLU A 10 19.61 -11.77 -3.29
C GLU A 10 18.35 -12.26 -4.02
N ASN A 11 17.93 -13.51 -3.78
CA ASN A 11 16.69 -14.05 -4.37
C ASN A 11 15.43 -13.35 -3.83
N ALA A 12 15.39 -13.00 -2.54
CA ALA A 12 14.29 -12.26 -1.96
C ALA A 12 14.17 -10.82 -2.53
N PHE A 13 15.30 -10.19 -2.87
CA PHE A 13 15.31 -8.83 -3.43
C PHE A 13 14.93 -8.80 -4.92
N SER A 14 15.26 -9.85 -5.68
CA SER A 14 14.90 -9.99 -7.11
C SER A 14 13.41 -10.25 -7.30
N ALA A 15 12.82 -11.15 -6.50
CA ALA A 15 11.39 -11.47 -6.56
C ALA A 15 10.47 -10.28 -6.19
N PHE A 16 10.96 -9.36 -5.36
CA PHE A 16 10.22 -8.13 -5.00
C PHE A 16 10.20 -7.08 -6.12
N LYS A 17 11.24 -7.02 -6.98
CA LYS A 17 11.26 -6.09 -8.14
C LYS A 17 10.44 -6.60 -9.32
N SER A 18 10.36 -7.91 -9.54
CA SER A 18 9.57 -8.48 -10.65
C SER A 18 8.06 -8.32 -10.39
N THR A 19 7.60 -8.58 -9.17
CA THR A 19 6.18 -8.46 -8.78
C THR A 19 5.64 -7.03 -8.84
N GLN A 20 6.48 -6.01 -8.54
CA GLN A 20 6.09 -4.60 -8.66
C GLN A 20 5.90 -4.13 -10.12
N ARG A 21 6.56 -4.75 -11.11
CA ARG A 21 6.37 -4.40 -12.53
C ARG A 21 5.05 -4.90 -13.10
N TYR A 22 4.47 -5.97 -12.54
CA TYR A 22 3.18 -6.49 -12.98
C TYR A 22 1.98 -5.70 -12.41
N LEU A 23 2.19 -4.85 -11.41
CA LEU A 23 1.13 -4.06 -10.77
C LEU A 23 1.20 -2.56 -11.05
N ALA A 24 2.31 -2.07 -11.63
CA ALA A 24 2.55 -0.64 -11.87
C ALA A 24 2.75 -0.33 -13.37
N ALA A 25 1.96 -0.94 -14.26
CA ALA A 25 1.80 -0.39 -15.60
C ALA A 25 0.90 0.86 -15.52
N PRO A 26 1.36 2.04 -15.98
CA PRO A 26 0.51 3.23 -16.01
C PRO A 26 -0.67 2.98 -16.96
N ALA A 27 -1.89 3.11 -16.46
CA ALA A 27 -3.09 3.10 -17.26
C ALA A 27 -3.02 4.25 -18.28
N LYS A 28 -2.73 3.93 -19.55
CA LYS A 28 -2.94 4.88 -20.64
C LYS A 28 -4.46 5.05 -20.82
N PRO A 29 -4.97 6.29 -20.91
CA PRO A 29 -6.37 6.48 -21.26
C PRO A 29 -6.57 5.99 -22.70
N GLY A 30 -7.35 4.92 -22.87
CA GLY A 30 -7.74 4.40 -24.19
C GLY A 30 -6.94 3.21 -24.73
N GLY A 31 -6.15 2.51 -23.92
CA GLY A 31 -5.40 1.31 -24.37
C GLY A 31 -6.04 0.01 -23.88
N ALA A 32 -6.71 -0.71 -24.77
CA ALA A 32 -7.13 -2.09 -24.56
C ALA A 32 -5.94 -2.96 -24.10
N PHE A 33 -6.19 -3.87 -23.14
CA PHE A 33 -5.26 -4.94 -22.80
C PHE A 33 -5.09 -5.83 -24.04
N SER A 34 -4.05 -5.57 -24.84
CA SER A 34 -3.53 -6.52 -25.80
C SER A 34 -2.75 -7.59 -25.05
N GLY A 35 -3.50 -8.52 -24.44
CA GLY A 35 -2.99 -9.83 -24.09
C GLY A 35 -2.35 -10.45 -25.33
N GLY A 36 -1.13 -10.97 -25.15
CA GLY A 36 -0.36 -11.58 -26.21
C GLY A 36 -1.17 -12.60 -26.99
N LYS A 37 -0.98 -12.55 -28.32
CA LYS A 37 -1.42 -13.53 -29.29
C LYS A 37 -0.93 -14.93 -28.89
N LEU A 38 -1.78 -15.68 -28.19
CA LEU A 38 -1.68 -17.13 -28.08
C LEU A 38 -2.90 -17.72 -28.78
N GLY A 39 -2.63 -18.55 -29.78
CA GLY A 39 -3.45 -19.69 -30.20
C GLY A 39 -4.90 -19.42 -30.57
N GLY A 40 -5.22 -19.59 -31.85
CA GLY A 40 -6.60 -19.56 -32.33
C GLY A 40 -7.50 -20.59 -31.67
N GLY A 41 -8.80 -20.25 -31.65
CA GLY A 41 -9.89 -21.18 -31.44
C GLY A 41 -10.35 -21.32 -29.99
N VAL A 42 -11.45 -20.62 -29.65
CA VAL A 42 -12.67 -21.16 -29.00
C VAL A 42 -13.57 -19.99 -28.60
N SER A 43 -14.67 -19.85 -29.36
CA SER A 43 -16.00 -19.34 -29.02
C SER A 43 -16.18 -18.15 -28.06
N LYS A 44 -16.54 -17.01 -28.65
CA LYS A 44 -17.91 -16.45 -28.64
C LYS A 44 -18.88 -17.02 -27.58
N LYS A 45 -18.77 -16.60 -26.32
CA LYS A 45 -19.87 -16.29 -25.38
C LYS A 45 -19.29 -16.00 -24.00
N GLY A 46 -19.57 -14.82 -23.46
CA GLY A 46 -19.10 -14.42 -22.13
C GLY A 46 -18.19 -13.21 -22.24
N GLY A 47 -18.77 -12.06 -22.58
CA GLY A 47 -18.09 -10.79 -22.35
C GLY A 47 -17.63 -10.76 -20.90
N ALA A 48 -16.43 -10.23 -20.65
CA ALA A 48 -15.94 -9.99 -19.31
C ALA A 48 -17.03 -9.26 -18.52
N GLN A 49 -17.76 -10.01 -17.69
CA GLN A 49 -18.83 -9.47 -16.89
C GLN A 49 -18.13 -8.54 -15.93
N GLN A 50 -18.31 -7.24 -16.15
CA GLN A 50 -17.78 -6.21 -15.27
C GLN A 50 -18.35 -6.53 -13.89
N VAL A 51 -17.53 -7.10 -13.02
CA VAL A 51 -17.89 -7.38 -11.63
C VAL A 51 -18.17 -6.02 -11.01
N ARG A 52 -19.46 -5.71 -10.86
CA ARG A 52 -19.90 -4.48 -10.21
C ARG A 52 -19.59 -4.61 -8.72
N LYS A 53 -19.13 -3.51 -8.11
CA LYS A 53 -18.96 -3.47 -6.65
C LYS A 53 -20.34 -3.71 -6.03
N ILE A 54 -20.41 -4.67 -5.11
CA ILE A 54 -21.63 -4.95 -4.36
C ILE A 54 -21.71 -3.90 -3.27
N GLU A 55 -22.72 -3.05 -3.32
CA GLU A 55 -23.03 -2.08 -2.27
C GLU A 55 -23.82 -2.80 -1.18
N ILE A 56 -23.22 -2.94 0.01
CA ILE A 56 -23.89 -3.49 1.17
C ILE A 56 -24.66 -2.34 1.83
N PRO A 57 -25.96 -2.49 2.13
CA PRO A 57 -26.72 -1.45 2.81
C PRO A 57 -26.09 -1.18 4.19
N ILE A 58 -25.84 0.09 4.48
CA ILE A 58 -25.27 0.53 5.75
C ILE A 58 -26.42 0.74 6.74
N GLU A 59 -26.29 0.16 7.93
CA GLU A 59 -27.26 0.39 9.01
C GLU A 59 -27.21 1.84 9.49
N THR A 60 -28.38 2.47 9.66
CA THR A 60 -28.52 3.87 10.11
C THR A 60 -28.99 4.00 11.56
N ASP A 61 -29.35 2.90 12.21
CA ASP A 61 -29.88 2.88 13.57
C ASP A 61 -28.76 3.09 14.61
N ALA A 62 -28.77 4.23 15.30
CA ALA A 62 -27.74 4.60 16.28
C ALA A 62 -27.58 3.56 17.42
N LYS A 63 -28.67 2.95 17.88
CA LYS A 63 -28.64 1.94 18.96
C LYS A 63 -27.97 0.64 18.52
N LYS A 64 -28.05 0.29 17.23
CA LYS A 64 -27.40 -0.92 16.71
C LYS A 64 -25.90 -0.68 16.57
N LEU A 65 -25.52 0.45 15.96
CA LEU A 65 -24.12 0.86 15.77
C LEU A 65 -23.34 0.99 17.10
N ALA A 66 -24.01 1.38 18.19
CA ALA A 66 -23.37 1.50 19.49
C ALA A 66 -23.16 0.16 20.22
N ASN A 67 -23.95 -0.87 19.90
CA ASN A 67 -23.94 -2.16 20.61
C ASN A 67 -23.34 -3.31 19.78
N PHE A 68 -23.29 -3.17 18.47
CA PHE A 68 -22.86 -4.21 17.54
C PHE A 68 -21.81 -3.70 16.56
N VAL A 69 -20.92 -4.61 16.13
CA VAL A 69 -19.92 -4.32 15.10
C VAL A 69 -20.51 -4.62 13.72
N CYS A 70 -21.22 -3.64 13.16
CA CYS A 70 -21.86 -3.77 11.86
C CYS A 70 -20.82 -3.94 10.73
N GLY A 71 -21.08 -4.88 9.80
CA GLY A 71 -20.24 -5.10 8.62
C GLY A 71 -19.07 -6.08 8.76
N LEU A 72 -18.85 -6.69 9.94
CA LEU A 72 -17.85 -7.74 10.12
C LEU A 72 -18.29 -9.09 9.50
N ASN A 73 -19.60 -9.35 9.48
CA ASN A 73 -20.17 -10.57 8.91
C ASN A 73 -20.37 -10.43 7.38
N ILE A 74 -19.42 -10.95 6.60
CA ILE A 74 -19.43 -10.85 5.13
C ILE A 74 -20.04 -12.10 4.46
N VAL A 75 -20.14 -13.23 5.18
CA VAL A 75 -20.39 -14.55 4.58
C VAL A 75 -21.86 -14.99 4.70
N LYS A 76 -22.56 -14.62 5.78
CA LYS A 76 -23.92 -15.11 6.06
C LYS A 76 -24.92 -13.96 6.05
N LYS A 77 -25.96 -14.06 5.20
CA LYS A 77 -27.07 -13.08 5.16
C LYS A 77 -27.88 -13.05 6.46
N ASP A 78 -27.92 -14.17 7.18
CA ASP A 78 -28.72 -14.34 8.41
C ASP A 78 -27.85 -14.44 9.68
N GLY A 79 -26.57 -14.10 9.58
CA GLY A 79 -25.66 -14.17 10.72
C GLY A 79 -25.87 -13.00 11.67
N VAL A 80 -26.03 -13.29 12.96
CA VAL A 80 -26.10 -12.28 14.03
C VAL A 80 -24.78 -11.50 14.06
N GLU A 81 -24.88 -10.18 14.18
CA GLU A 81 -23.72 -9.31 14.30
C GLU A 81 -23.01 -9.49 15.65
N VAL A 82 -21.70 -9.25 15.68
CA VAL A 82 -20.91 -9.45 16.91
C VAL A 82 -21.21 -8.32 17.89
N PRO A 83 -21.73 -8.61 19.10
CA PRO A 83 -21.97 -7.58 20.10
C PRO A 83 -20.66 -7.06 20.69
N ILE A 84 -20.65 -5.77 21.01
CA ILE A 84 -19.56 -5.11 21.72
C ILE A 84 -19.61 -5.54 23.18
N LYS A 85 -18.48 -5.98 23.71
CA LYS A 85 -18.31 -6.44 25.09
C LYS A 85 -17.94 -5.27 26.00
N PRO A 86 -18.07 -5.40 27.34
CA PRO A 86 -17.54 -4.40 28.26
C PRO A 86 -16.02 -4.30 28.18
N ASP A 87 -15.47 -3.12 28.49
CA ASP A 87 -14.04 -2.80 28.36
C ASP A 87 -13.11 -3.77 29.13
N SER A 88 -13.60 -4.39 30.20
CA SER A 88 -12.84 -5.36 31.02
C SER A 88 -12.54 -6.68 30.31
N GLU A 89 -13.31 -7.05 29.28
CA GLU A 89 -13.05 -8.27 28.51
C GLU A 89 -11.96 -8.08 27.45
N TYR A 90 -11.68 -6.82 27.09
CA TYR A 90 -10.64 -6.51 26.12
C TYR A 90 -9.28 -6.42 26.82
N PRO A 91 -8.20 -6.85 26.15
CA PRO A 91 -6.87 -6.81 26.73
C PRO A 91 -6.39 -5.36 26.89
N GLU A 92 -5.62 -5.10 27.94
CA GLU A 92 -5.17 -3.75 28.33
C GLU A 92 -4.39 -3.01 27.23
N TRP A 93 -3.65 -3.74 26.39
CA TRP A 93 -2.87 -3.13 25.31
C TRP A 93 -3.75 -2.38 24.29
N LEU A 94 -5.03 -2.72 24.15
CA LEU A 94 -5.96 -2.04 23.24
C LEU A 94 -6.05 -0.55 23.55
N TRP A 95 -6.12 -0.21 24.83
CA TRP A 95 -6.26 1.15 25.32
C TRP A 95 -4.93 1.92 25.35
N SER A 96 -3.81 1.21 25.21
CA SER A 96 -2.47 1.81 25.10
C SER A 96 -2.10 2.22 23.67
N LEU A 97 -2.96 1.91 22.67
CA LEU A 97 -2.68 2.24 21.29
C LEU A 97 -2.85 3.74 21.00
N ASN A 98 -1.91 4.31 20.26
CA ASN A 98 -1.99 5.69 19.79
C ASN A 98 -3.02 5.82 18.66
N VAL A 99 -4.20 6.36 18.98
CA VAL A 99 -5.25 6.68 17.99
C VAL A 99 -4.96 8.01 17.27
N ASP A 100 -4.18 8.88 17.92
CA ASP A 100 -3.79 10.16 17.38
C ASP A 100 -2.76 10.06 16.25
N LYS A 101 -2.47 11.22 15.64
CA LYS A 101 -1.39 11.34 14.66
C LYS A 101 -0.09 10.82 15.28
N GLY A 102 0.44 9.73 14.71
CA GLY A 102 1.68 9.13 15.19
C GLY A 102 2.85 10.11 15.22
N PRO A 103 3.82 9.89 16.13
CA PRO A 103 4.87 10.85 16.47
C PRO A 103 5.70 11.31 15.27
N SER A 104 6.24 12.51 15.38
CA SER A 104 7.18 13.03 14.39
C SER A 104 8.51 12.27 14.46
N LEU A 105 9.36 12.37 13.42
CA LEU A 105 10.66 11.65 13.44
C LEU A 105 11.56 12.15 14.57
N GLU A 106 11.42 13.42 14.95
CA GLU A 106 12.28 14.10 15.94
C GLU A 106 11.93 13.68 17.37
N GLU A 107 10.65 13.41 17.64
CA GLU A 107 10.16 12.92 18.94
C GLU A 107 10.50 11.44 19.20
N MET A 108 10.77 10.66 18.14
CA MET A 108 11.02 9.22 18.26
C MET A 108 12.45 8.91 18.70
N GLN A 109 12.59 7.94 19.61
CA GLN A 109 13.89 7.43 20.06
C GLN A 109 14.61 6.65 18.94
N LYS A 110 15.93 6.85 18.82
CA LYS A 110 16.75 6.32 17.71
C LYS A 110 17.09 4.83 17.83
N ASP A 111 16.93 4.28 19.02
CA ASP A 111 17.18 2.87 19.36
C ASP A 111 16.08 1.92 18.86
N THR A 112 14.90 2.45 18.52
CA THR A 112 13.73 1.65 18.18
C THR A 112 13.65 1.36 16.67
N LEU A 113 13.23 0.15 16.27
CA LEU A 113 13.03 -0.22 14.86
C LEU A 113 12.04 0.70 14.11
N GLN A 114 11.03 1.19 14.82
CA GLN A 114 10.01 2.10 14.29
C GLN A 114 10.62 3.41 13.77
N TYR A 115 11.61 3.97 14.47
CA TYR A 115 12.34 5.17 14.06
C TYR A 115 13.02 4.95 12.70
N TRP A 116 13.76 3.84 12.55
CA TRP A 116 14.47 3.54 11.32
C TRP A 116 13.53 3.25 10.14
N ALA A 117 12.40 2.59 10.39
CA ALA A 117 11.35 2.40 9.38
C ALA A 117 10.77 3.75 8.91
N ARG A 118 10.49 4.66 9.84
CA ARG A 118 10.02 6.02 9.56
C ARG A 118 11.06 6.82 8.76
N LYS A 119 12.32 6.81 9.18
CA LYS A 119 13.45 7.47 8.51
C LYS A 119 13.61 6.98 7.07
N ARG A 120 13.56 5.65 6.86
CA ARG A 120 13.60 5.05 5.51
C ARG A 120 12.45 5.53 4.64
N ARG A 121 11.22 5.56 5.17
CA ARG A 121 10.03 6.05 4.44
C ARG A 121 10.18 7.51 4.04
N LEU A 122 10.76 8.35 4.90
CA LEU A 122 11.07 9.76 4.60
C LEU A 122 12.12 9.89 3.48
N ALA A 123 13.21 9.13 3.56
CA ALA A 123 14.24 9.13 2.51
C ALA A 123 13.69 8.67 1.15
N LEU A 124 12.84 7.64 1.13
CA LEU A 124 12.17 7.19 -0.10
C LEU A 124 11.24 8.25 -0.68
N ARG A 125 10.45 8.93 0.17
CA ARG A 125 9.61 10.05 -0.27
C ARG A 125 10.45 11.18 -0.85
N HIS A 126 11.53 11.55 -0.19
CA HIS A 126 12.45 12.58 -0.68
C HIS A 126 13.05 12.21 -2.04
N LYS A 127 13.57 10.98 -2.17
CA LYS A 127 14.07 10.44 -3.45
C LYS A 127 13.01 10.50 -4.55
N ASN A 128 11.78 10.08 -4.27
CA ASN A 128 10.71 10.09 -5.26
C ASN A 128 10.36 11.52 -5.73
N LYS A 129 10.39 12.51 -4.82
CA LYS A 129 10.20 13.92 -5.18
C LYS A 129 11.34 14.45 -6.05
N LEU A 130 12.59 14.11 -5.72
CA LEU A 130 13.76 14.46 -6.54
C LEU A 130 13.67 13.88 -7.95
N MET A 131 13.30 12.61 -8.08
CA MET A 131 13.18 11.92 -9.38
C MET A 131 12.11 12.52 -10.28
N LYS A 132 11.08 13.15 -9.72
CA LYS A 132 10.00 13.79 -10.47
C LYS A 132 10.32 15.25 -10.84
N ASN A 133 11.50 15.77 -10.46
CA ASN A 133 11.82 17.20 -10.55
C ASN A 133 10.74 18.10 -9.93
N GLU A 134 10.01 17.60 -8.91
CA GLU A 134 8.98 18.38 -8.20
C GLU A 134 9.59 19.54 -7.40
N PHE A 135 10.89 19.46 -7.10
CA PHE A 135 11.63 20.58 -6.56
C PHE A 135 12.01 21.54 -7.69
N PRO A 136 11.78 22.86 -7.54
CA PRO A 136 12.27 23.84 -8.49
C PRO A 136 13.77 23.63 -8.60
N GLN A 137 14.24 23.27 -9.81
CA GLN A 137 15.66 23.13 -10.00
C GLN A 137 16.30 24.47 -9.67
N PRO A 138 17.44 24.49 -8.94
CA PRO A 138 18.19 25.73 -8.82
C PRO A 138 18.42 26.25 -10.23
N PHE A 139 18.23 27.56 -10.44
CA PHE A 139 18.52 28.18 -11.72
C PHE A 139 20.03 28.06 -11.95
N ILE A 140 20.45 27.00 -12.67
CA ILE A 140 21.83 26.80 -13.08
C ILE A 140 21.93 27.41 -14.47
N PRO A 141 22.51 28.62 -14.61
CA PRO A 141 22.71 29.21 -15.92
C PRO A 141 23.57 28.28 -16.78
N ASN A 142 23.17 28.09 -18.03
CA ASN A 142 23.77 27.13 -18.97
C ASN A 142 25.29 27.29 -19.14
N LYS A 143 25.84 28.47 -18.81
CA LYS A 143 27.25 28.83 -18.93
C LYS A 143 28.18 28.02 -18.00
N ILE A 144 27.67 27.43 -16.93
CA ILE A 144 28.49 26.66 -15.95
C ILE A 144 28.69 25.20 -16.38
N LYS A 145 27.81 24.65 -17.23
CA LYS A 145 27.80 23.21 -17.61
C LYS A 145 29.07 22.72 -18.32
N ASN A 146 29.87 23.64 -18.89
CA ASN A 146 31.05 23.33 -19.68
C ASN A 146 32.38 23.67 -18.98
N LEU A 147 32.34 24.14 -17.73
CA LEU A 147 33.55 24.31 -16.93
C LEU A 147 33.96 22.94 -16.36
N ARG A 148 34.72 22.17 -17.15
CA ARG A 148 35.54 21.09 -16.56
C ARG A 148 36.51 21.78 -15.60
N LEU A 149 36.41 21.43 -14.32
CA LEU A 149 37.43 21.77 -13.32
C LEU A 149 38.77 21.28 -13.88
N ALA A 150 39.64 22.22 -14.22
CA ALA A 150 41.03 21.96 -14.57
C ALA A 150 41.81 21.52 -13.33
#